data_AF-A0A9X6NCD4-F1
#
_entry.id   AF-A0A9X6NCD4-F1
#
_cell.length_a   1.000
_cell.length_b   1.000
_cell.length_c   1.000
_cell.angle_alpha   90.00
_cell.angle_beta   90.00
_cell.angle_gamma   90.00
#
_symmetry.space_group_name_H-M   'P 1'
#
loop_
_entity.id
_entity.type
_entity.pdbx_description
1 polymer ?
#
loop_
_entity_poly.entity_id
_entity_poly.type
_entity_poly.pdbx_seq_one_letter_code
_entity_poly.pdbx_strand_id
1 'polypeptide(L)'
;MTNRTYEFPLRPITFTASGRRSTLATMQYYEAYSNTFKILLTYTSEDKVLQNISTIPGRWAQGAVIRDRPRCGMRNQYCPPSATWLIILITALAVVACLAVTPAAGIIYWHRNNQRQGAFRFWYIKPDKIGLRAVGPI
;
A
#
# COMPACT_ATOMS: atom_id res chain seq x y z
N MET A 1 -48.35 23.40 -28.92
CA MET A 1 -47.07 23.17 -29.63
C MET A 1 -46.25 22.03 -29.02
N THR A 2 -46.77 21.29 -28.04
CA THR A 2 -46.08 20.17 -27.40
C THR A 2 -46.29 18.86 -28.17
N ASN A 3 -45.40 17.88 -27.96
CA ASN A 3 -45.43 16.55 -28.57
C ASN A 3 -45.53 16.53 -30.11
N ARG A 4 -44.77 17.41 -30.77
CA ARG A 4 -44.73 17.52 -32.23
C ARG A 4 -43.32 17.78 -32.73
N THR A 5 -43.05 17.32 -33.95
CA THR A 5 -41.82 17.59 -34.69
C THR A 5 -42.10 18.65 -35.74
N TYR A 6 -41.17 19.59 -35.86
CA TYR A 6 -41.22 20.69 -36.81
C TYR A 6 -39.99 20.63 -37.73
N GLU A 7 -40.21 20.75 -39.02
CA GLU A 7 -39.13 20.79 -40.01
C GLU A 7 -38.47 22.17 -40.02
N PHE A 8 -37.16 22.21 -39.77
CA PHE A 8 -36.33 23.41 -39.88
C PHE A 8 -35.22 23.18 -40.91
N PRO A 9 -34.69 24.25 -41.55
CA PRO A 9 -33.73 24.12 -42.65
C PRO A 9 -32.47 23.30 -42.35
N LEU A 10 -32.04 23.26 -41.08
CA LEU A 10 -30.82 22.55 -40.67
C LEU A 10 -31.09 21.14 -40.15
N ARG A 11 -32.23 20.93 -39.48
CA ARG A 11 -32.66 19.64 -38.92
C ARG A 11 -34.08 19.74 -38.35
N PRO A 12 -34.83 18.63 -38.31
CA PRO A 12 -36.09 18.59 -37.58
C PRO A 12 -35.90 18.87 -36.09
N ILE A 13 -36.88 19.53 -35.47
CA ILE A 13 -36.91 19.85 -34.05
C ILE A 13 -38.17 19.24 -33.43
N THR A 14 -37.98 18.28 -32.53
CA THR A 14 -39.08 17.71 -31.73
C THR A 14 -39.25 18.45 -30.42
N PHE A 15 -40.49 18.75 -30.03
CA PHE A 15 -40.84 19.18 -28.67
C PHE A 15 -41.52 18.05 -27.93
N THR A 16 -41.06 17.74 -26.72
CA THR A 16 -41.62 16.70 -25.86
C THR A 16 -43.03 17.07 -25.37
N ALA A 17 -43.72 16.12 -24.74
CA ALA A 17 -45.00 16.36 -24.08
C ALA A 17 -44.93 17.44 -22.99
N SER A 18 -43.78 17.59 -22.33
CA SER A 18 -43.52 18.65 -21.34
C SER A 18 -43.18 20.01 -21.95
N GLY A 19 -43.23 20.14 -23.29
CA GLY A 19 -42.89 21.37 -24.00
C GLY A 19 -41.41 21.69 -24.05
N ARG A 20 -40.54 20.74 -23.68
CA ARG A 20 -39.09 20.90 -23.81
C ARG A 20 -38.65 20.50 -25.21
N ARG A 21 -37.70 21.25 -25.77
CA ARG A 21 -37.08 20.91 -27.05
C ARG A 21 -36.18 19.68 -26.89
N SER A 22 -36.26 18.74 -27.83
CA SER A 22 -35.31 17.64 -27.97
C SER A 22 -33.92 18.19 -28.32
N THR A 23 -32.92 17.73 -27.57
CA THR A 23 -31.53 18.15 -27.65
C THR A 23 -30.67 17.01 -28.16
N LEU A 24 -29.79 17.36 -29.09
CA LEU A 24 -28.72 16.50 -29.57
C LEU A 24 -27.41 17.01 -28.97
N ALA A 25 -26.70 16.15 -28.26
CA ALA A 25 -25.38 16.44 -27.73
C ALA A 25 -24.35 15.50 -28.36
N THR A 26 -23.22 16.05 -28.80
CA THR A 26 -22.12 15.28 -29.37
C THR A 26 -20.91 15.37 -28.47
N MET A 27 -20.29 14.23 -28.18
CA MET A 27 -19.02 14.17 -27.48
C MET A 27 -17.90 14.03 -28.52
N GLN A 28 -16.91 14.90 -28.44
CA GLN A 28 -15.75 14.88 -29.32
C GLN A 28 -14.49 14.52 -28.54
N TYR A 29 -13.55 13.89 -29.23
CA TYR A 29 -12.21 13.56 -28.75
C TYR A 29 -11.17 14.20 -29.63
N TYR A 30 -10.18 14.80 -28.99
CA TYR A 30 -9.03 15.35 -29.67
C TYR A 30 -7.97 14.27 -29.86
N GLU A 31 -7.68 13.94 -31.11
CA GLU A 31 -6.64 12.97 -31.46
C GLU A 31 -5.33 13.71 -31.75
N ALA A 32 -4.38 13.61 -30.82
CA ALA A 32 -3.11 14.35 -30.89
C ALA A 32 -2.25 13.98 -32.12
N TYR A 33 -2.30 12.73 -32.59
CA TYR A 33 -1.51 12.28 -33.73
C TYR A 33 -1.95 12.91 -35.05
N SER A 34 -3.27 13.00 -35.27
CA SER A 34 -3.84 13.60 -36.48
C SER A 34 -4.13 15.10 -36.32
N ASN A 35 -4.04 15.63 -35.10
CA ASN A 35 -4.41 17.00 -34.75
C ASN A 35 -5.86 17.34 -35.17
N THR A 36 -6.79 16.41 -34.95
CA THR A 36 -8.21 16.57 -35.31
C THR A 36 -9.16 16.21 -34.18
N PHE A 37 -10.34 16.82 -34.18
CA PHE A 37 -11.47 16.42 -33.35
C PHE A 37 -12.30 15.37 -34.05
N LYS A 38 -12.51 14.23 -33.39
CA LYS A 38 -13.35 13.12 -33.86
C LYS A 38 -14.57 12.98 -32.97
N ILE A 39 -15.75 12.77 -33.56
CA ILE A 39 -16.99 12.54 -32.80
C ILE A 39 -16.96 11.10 -32.26
N LEU A 40 -17.16 10.95 -30.96
CA LEU A 40 -17.20 9.67 -30.27
C LEU A 40 -18.61 9.16 -30.11
N LEU A 41 -19.44 9.98 -29.48
CA LEU A 41 -20.75 9.62 -28.99
C LEU A 41 -21.71 10.72 -29.38
N THR A 42 -22.93 10.32 -29.69
CA THR A 42 -24.05 11.24 -29.83
C THR A 42 -25.16 10.81 -28.91
N TYR A 43 -25.75 11.77 -28.22
CA TYR A 43 -26.86 11.59 -27.33
C TYR A 43 -28.06 12.36 -27.88
N THR A 44 -29.20 11.67 -27.98
CA THR A 44 -30.50 12.28 -28.25
C THR A 44 -31.35 12.23 -26.98
N SER A 45 -31.87 13.38 -26.55
CA SER A 45 -32.71 13.44 -25.35
C SER A 45 -34.12 12.88 -25.54
N GLU A 46 -34.55 12.71 -26.79
CA GLU A 46 -35.88 12.16 -27.13
C GLU A 46 -35.94 10.68 -26.80
N ASP A 47 -35.04 9.89 -27.38
CA ASP A 47 -34.96 8.45 -27.13
C ASP A 47 -34.14 8.11 -25.89
N LYS A 48 -33.43 9.09 -25.34
CA LYS A 48 -32.41 8.93 -24.28
C LYS A 48 -31.34 7.90 -24.65
N VAL A 49 -31.07 7.74 -25.95
CA VAL A 49 -30.11 6.78 -26.48
C VAL A 49 -28.76 7.45 -26.65
N LEU A 50 -27.72 6.76 -26.17
CA LEU A 50 -26.32 7.07 -26.45
C LEU A 50 -25.85 6.19 -27.61
N GLN A 51 -25.53 6.80 -28.75
CA GLN A 51 -25.03 6.10 -29.92
C GLN A 51 -23.52 6.30 -30.04
N ASN A 52 -22.79 5.20 -30.21
CA ASN A 52 -21.36 5.23 -30.46
C ASN A 52 -21.09 5.35 -31.97
N ILE A 53 -20.44 6.43 -32.37
CA ILE A 53 -20.20 6.76 -33.77
C ILE A 53 -18.83 6.26 -34.24
N SER A 54 -17.85 6.21 -33.34
CA SER A 54 -16.50 5.78 -33.71
C SER A 54 -15.85 4.97 -32.61
N THR A 55 -15.17 3.90 -33.03
CA THR A 55 -14.25 3.15 -32.16
C THR A 55 -12.85 3.67 -32.42
N ILE A 56 -12.32 4.51 -31.53
CA ILE A 56 -10.96 5.06 -31.68
C ILE A 56 -10.01 4.21 -30.85
N PRO A 57 -9.05 3.49 -31.47
CA PRO A 57 -8.05 2.71 -30.75
C PRO A 57 -7.14 3.65 -29.95
N GLY A 58 -6.77 3.27 -28.72
CA GLY A 58 -5.91 4.09 -27.88
C GLY A 58 -6.52 5.40 -27.38
N ARG A 59 -7.85 5.57 -27.47
CA ARG A 59 -8.59 6.76 -26.98
C ARG A 59 -8.25 7.14 -25.54
N TRP A 60 -7.95 6.15 -24.72
CA TRP A 60 -7.58 6.34 -23.33
C TRP A 60 -6.10 6.03 -23.17
N ALA A 61 -5.38 6.86 -22.41
CA ALA A 61 -3.92 6.75 -22.23
C ALA A 61 -3.43 5.36 -21.76
N GLN A 62 -4.31 4.53 -21.19
CA GLN A 62 -4.03 3.16 -20.77
C GLN A 62 -4.98 2.13 -21.40
N GLY A 63 -5.61 2.44 -22.52
CA GLY A 63 -6.59 1.58 -23.20
C GLY A 63 -7.95 1.46 -22.50
N ALA A 64 -8.09 1.97 -21.28
CA ALA A 64 -9.33 1.96 -20.50
C ALA A 64 -9.70 3.35 -19.95
N VAL A 65 -11.00 3.58 -19.80
CA VAL A 65 -11.54 4.78 -19.15
C VAL A 65 -11.00 4.83 -17.71
N ILE A 66 -10.46 5.99 -17.32
CA ILE A 66 -10.03 6.23 -15.94
C ILE A 66 -11.26 6.17 -15.04
N ARG A 67 -11.18 5.43 -13.93
CA ARG A 67 -12.30 5.33 -12.98
C ARG A 67 -12.52 6.68 -12.29
N ASP A 68 -13.78 7.07 -12.13
CA ASP A 68 -14.17 8.28 -11.41
C ASP A 68 -13.73 8.29 -9.94
N ARG A 69 -13.48 7.09 -9.38
CA ARG A 69 -12.99 6.93 -8.01
C ARG A 69 -11.76 6.02 -7.96
N PRO A 70 -10.72 6.39 -7.20
CA PRO A 70 -9.60 5.50 -6.93
C PRO A 70 -10.05 4.23 -6.22
N ARG A 71 -9.38 3.11 -6.49
CA ARG A 71 -9.70 1.80 -5.88
C ARG A 71 -9.67 1.82 -4.35
N CYS A 72 -8.76 2.61 -3.77
CA CYS A 72 -8.60 2.74 -2.33
C CYS A 72 -9.45 3.86 -1.71
N GLY A 73 -10.38 4.45 -2.47
CA GLY A 73 -11.09 5.67 -2.08
C GLY A 73 -10.23 6.92 -2.24
N MET A 74 -10.84 8.10 -2.07
CA MET A 74 -10.15 9.38 -2.24
C MET A 74 -9.04 9.62 -1.21
N ARG A 75 -9.10 8.96 -0.06
CA ARG A 75 -8.15 9.11 1.06
C ARG A 75 -7.46 7.80 1.46
N ASN A 76 -7.39 6.83 0.56
CA ASN A 76 -6.80 5.52 0.85
C ASN A 76 -7.50 4.72 1.98
N GLN A 77 -8.74 5.09 2.34
CA GLN A 77 -9.48 4.54 3.49
C GLN A 77 -9.88 3.06 3.38
N TYR A 78 -9.92 2.52 2.16
CA TYR A 78 -10.34 1.13 1.92
C TYR A 78 -9.16 0.18 1.70
N CYS A 79 -7.95 0.71 1.53
CA CYS A 79 -6.77 -0.12 1.39
C CYS A 79 -6.12 -0.29 2.76
N PRO A 80 -5.61 -1.50 3.06
CA PRO A 80 -4.98 -1.76 4.34
C PRO A 80 -3.85 -0.76 4.55
N PRO A 81 -3.67 -0.25 5.79
CA PRO A 81 -2.53 0.61 6.10
C PRO A 81 -1.26 -0.11 5.66
N SER A 82 -0.36 0.63 5.02
CA SER A 82 0.88 0.08 4.46
C SER A 82 1.57 -0.82 5.48
N ALA A 83 2.00 -2.01 5.04
CA ALA A 83 2.69 -3.01 5.84
C ALA A 83 3.88 -2.45 6.65
N THR A 84 4.36 -1.25 6.31
CA THR A 84 5.30 -0.43 7.08
C THR A 84 5.00 -0.38 8.57
N TRP A 85 3.73 -0.20 8.99
CA TRP A 85 3.40 -0.16 10.42
C TRP A 85 3.56 -1.52 11.10
N LEU A 86 3.17 -2.60 10.41
CA LEU A 86 3.39 -3.96 10.89
C LEU A 86 4.89 -4.29 10.95
N ILE A 87 5.67 -3.89 9.94
CA ILE A 87 7.13 -4.06 9.90
C ILE A 87 7.80 -3.31 11.06
N ILE A 88 7.39 -2.06 11.33
CA ILE A 88 7.89 -1.27 12.46
C ILE A 88 7.58 -1.97 13.79
N LEU A 89 6.37 -2.49 13.98
CA LEU A 89 6.00 -3.20 15.20
C LEU A 89 6.81 -4.51 15.39
N ILE A 90 6.94 -5.31 14.33
CA ILE A 90 7.69 -6.58 14.38
C ILE A 90 9.18 -6.32 14.65
N THR A 91 9.78 -5.35 13.98
CA THR A 91 11.19 -5.00 14.17
C THR A 91 11.45 -4.45 15.57
N ALA A 92 10.57 -3.60 16.10
CA ALA A 92 10.69 -3.10 17.46
C ALA A 92 10.64 -4.23 18.51
N LEU A 93 9.69 -5.17 18.37
CA LEU A 93 9.58 -6.33 19.26
C LEU A 93 10.82 -7.25 19.20
N ALA A 94 11.35 -7.51 18.01
CA ALA A 94 12.54 -8.34 17.83
C ALA A 94 13.78 -7.74 18.52
N VAL A 95 13.98 -6.42 18.40
CA VAL A 95 15.10 -5.73 19.03
C VAL A 95 15.02 -5.82 20.56
N VAL A 96 13.83 -5.60 21.13
CA VAL A 96 13.62 -5.70 22.59
C VAL A 96 13.88 -7.12 23.08
N ALA A 97 13.42 -8.14 22.36
CA ALA A 97 13.68 -9.53 22.71
C ALA A 97 15.18 -9.88 22.68
N CYS A 98 15.91 -9.43 21.65
CA CYS A 98 17.36 -9.65 21.57
C CYS A 98 18.12 -8.94 22.71
N LEU A 99 17.74 -7.71 23.04
CA LEU A 99 18.37 -6.94 24.12
C LEU A 99 18.08 -7.51 25.51
N ALA A 100 16.96 -8.22 25.72
CA ALA A 100 16.66 -8.86 27.00
C ALA A 100 17.31 -10.25 27.14
N VAL A 101 17.30 -11.07 26.08
CA VAL A 101 17.74 -12.47 26.14
C VAL A 101 19.27 -12.59 26.17
N THR A 102 20.00 -11.77 25.41
CA THR A 102 21.46 -11.84 25.32
C THR A 102 22.19 -11.52 26.63
N PRO A 103 21.89 -10.43 27.38
CA PRO A 103 22.55 -10.18 28.65
C PRO A 103 22.13 -11.19 29.72
N ALA A 104 20.86 -11.64 29.73
CA ALA A 104 20.40 -12.64 30.69
C ALA A 104 21.16 -13.97 30.52
N ALA A 105 21.32 -14.46 29.29
CA ALA A 105 22.11 -15.64 29.01
C ALA A 105 23.60 -15.46 29.37
N GLY A 106 24.17 -14.28 29.09
CA GLY A 106 25.54 -13.93 29.45
C GLY A 106 25.77 -13.94 30.97
N ILE A 107 24.86 -13.36 31.75
CA ILE A 107 24.93 -13.34 33.22
C ILE A 107 24.83 -14.76 33.79
N ILE A 108 23.89 -15.58 33.28
CA ILE A 108 23.74 -16.98 33.71
C ILE A 108 25.00 -17.79 33.38
N TYR A 109 25.54 -17.63 32.18
CA TYR A 109 26.77 -18.31 31.76
C TYR A 109 27.96 -17.92 32.64
N TRP A 110 28.16 -16.62 32.86
CA TRP A 110 29.24 -16.10 33.70
C TRP A 110 29.14 -16.62 35.13
N HIS A 111 27.96 -16.58 35.75
CA HIS A 111 27.76 -17.05 37.10
C HIS A 111 28.06 -18.56 37.24
N ARG A 112 27.60 -19.37 36.28
CA ARG A 112 27.84 -20.82 36.25
C ARG A 112 29.32 -21.15 36.06
N ASN A 113 30.04 -20.40 35.23
CA ASN A 113 31.48 -20.59 35.03
C ASN A 113 32.29 -20.22 36.29
N ASN A 114 31.92 -19.12 36.95
CA ASN A 114 32.62 -18.67 38.15
C ASN A 114 32.45 -19.66 39.32
N GLN A 115 31.26 -20.27 39.47
CA GLN A 115 31.05 -21.36 40.44
C GLN A 115 31.92 -22.59 40.14
N ARG A 116 32.08 -22.96 38.86
CA ARG A 116 32.97 -24.07 38.47
C ARG A 116 34.43 -23.77 38.83
N GLN A 117 34.91 -22.54 38.64
CA GLN A 117 36.28 -22.17 39.00
C GLN A 117 36.51 -22.07 40.51
N GLY A 118 35.51 -21.64 41.28
CA GLY A 118 35.53 -21.67 42.75
C GLY A 118 35.64 -23.09 43.31
N ALA A 119 35.02 -24.06 42.63
CA ALA A 119 35.05 -25.47 43.04
C ALA A 119 36.43 -26.16 42.93
N PHE A 120 37.38 -25.58 42.19
CA PHE A 120 38.74 -26.13 42.06
C PHE A 120 39.78 -25.42 42.94
N ARG A 121 39.41 -24.37 43.69
CA ARG A 121 40.36 -23.59 44.51
C ARG A 121 40.52 -24.05 45.95
N PHE A 122 39.77 -25.07 46.40
CA PHE A 122 39.90 -25.60 47.77
C PHE A 122 41.24 -26.31 48.04
N TRP A 123 41.96 -26.72 46.99
CA TRP A 123 43.17 -27.54 47.10
C TRP A 123 44.48 -26.78 46.92
N TYR A 124 44.43 -25.47 46.60
CA TYR A 124 45.65 -24.68 46.38
C TYR A 124 46.12 -24.02 47.69
N ILE A 125 46.88 -24.75 48.49
CA ILE A 125 47.63 -24.22 49.64
C ILE A 125 48.94 -23.64 49.11
N LYS A 126 49.18 -22.33 49.28
CA LYS A 126 50.49 -21.72 48.98
C LYS A 126 51.57 -22.39 49.87
N PRO A 127 52.69 -22.86 49.30
CA PRO A 127 53.73 -23.56 50.06
C PRO A 127 54.44 -22.69 51.12
N ASP A 128 54.25 -21.37 51.12
CA ASP A 128 55.00 -20.42 51.96
C ASP A 128 54.57 -20.41 53.44
N LYS A 129 53.64 -21.27 53.88
CA LYS A 129 53.11 -21.29 55.26
C LYS A 129 53.22 -22.60 56.01
N ILE A 130 53.89 -23.62 55.47
CA ILE A 130 54.12 -24.87 56.21
C ILE A 130 55.55 -24.82 56.78
N GLY A 131 55.69 -24.22 57.96
CA GLY A 131 56.92 -24.25 58.75
C GLY A 131 57.19 -25.66 59.28
N LEU A 132 57.77 -26.52 58.45
CA LEU A 132 58.33 -27.81 58.88
C LEU A 132 59.74 -27.58 59.41
N ARG A 133 59.85 -27.50 60.74
CA ARG A 133 61.11 -27.46 61.48
C ARG A 133 61.76 -28.83 61.38
N ALA A 134 62.89 -28.94 60.67
CA ALA A 134 63.68 -30.16 60.62
C ALA A 134 64.27 -30.46 62.02
N VAL A 135 63.94 -31.62 62.57
CA VAL A 135 64.59 -32.19 63.76
C VAL A 135 65.73 -33.07 63.25
N GLY A 136 66.97 -32.74 63.63
CA GLY A 136 68.18 -33.48 63.26
C GLY A 136 68.32 -34.81 64.02
N PRO A 137 69.13 -35.76 63.51
CA PRO A 137 69.28 -37.09 64.08
C PRO A 137 70.20 -37.09 65.32
N ILE A 138 69.88 -37.96 66.28
CA ILE A 138 70.78 -38.41 67.36
C ILE A 138 71.39 -39.74 66.92
#